data_AF-A0A2E7RJJ6-F1
#
_entry.id   AF-A0A2E7RJJ6-F1
#
_cell.length_a   1.000
_cell.length_b   1.000
_cell.length_c   1.000
_cell.angle_alpha   90.00
_cell.angle_beta   90.00
_cell.angle_gamma   90.00
#
_symmetry.space_group_name_H-M   'P 1'
#
loop_
_entity.id
_entity.type
_entity.pdbx_description
1 polymer ?
#
loop_
_entity_poly.entity_id
_entity_poly.type
_entity_poly.pdbx_seq_one_letter_code
_entity_poly.pdbx_strand_id
1 'polypeptide(L)'
;MDKEQDSSSEESRAIDASAQRSGANLKLRDVQALNRSFRRLAEVQEALLVQMGEMERLRNRRERWLTPLLVLAGFCAAAAASWLAWVQINHPESPPEIQVLAPVQEPPTIVVQPTPVTVAVPESKVSDEVMARLLGEVDRMRDESREDRQRIAELTELLINREQADISRMANIGLPSSPVEEPASPPLSKPEATEASVTTEIKEPLLSPWLGAMNGLLALDGYPHFRFERGTRVEGEPVIHQVTLLVWDVAGLLDSVIKAEEVHFELHQMAGDLVVRFLRGTRTRAGAKHLLPEDGIRFDFADVDVEAWSHLFPELASLGNTDPGEIQRIREDLEELISVKRPSGYYRIPALGEVDGDVLKMVQVQRYDAAGHLTRILDADSLELRLHPNGDVEMLFLEGAIFEGGVRRPFFDDRFRVYLPRQPLDDWRASCVPCVEIQ
;
A
#
# COMPACT_ATOMS: atom_id res chain seq x y z
N MET A 1 -14.79 -5.49 71.42
CA MET A 1 -15.65 -6.20 70.45
C MET A 1 -15.52 -5.48 69.11
N ASP A 2 -14.27 -5.15 68.72
CA ASP A 2 -13.97 -4.05 67.79
C ASP A 2 -13.06 -4.51 66.65
N LYS A 3 -13.24 -5.76 66.21
CA LYS A 3 -12.42 -6.36 65.15
C LYS A 3 -13.22 -6.79 63.92
N GLU A 4 -14.55 -6.64 63.94
CA GLU A 4 -15.45 -7.05 62.84
C GLU A 4 -15.91 -5.88 61.97
N GLN A 5 -15.66 -4.62 62.34
CA GLN A 5 -16.10 -3.46 61.55
C GLN A 5 -15.09 -2.96 60.51
N ASP A 6 -13.81 -3.34 60.59
CA ASP A 6 -12.79 -2.95 59.59
C ASP A 6 -12.67 -3.92 58.40
N SER A 7 -13.23 -5.13 58.50
CA SER A 7 -13.15 -6.12 57.41
C SER A 7 -14.15 -5.84 56.28
N SER A 8 -15.33 -5.25 56.58
CA SER A 8 -16.35 -5.02 55.54
C SER A 8 -16.08 -3.77 54.70
N SER A 9 -15.31 -2.82 55.24
CA SER A 9 -14.92 -1.58 54.57
C SER A 9 -13.78 -1.81 53.55
N GLU A 10 -12.87 -2.75 53.79
CA GLU A 10 -11.84 -3.15 52.83
C GLU A 10 -12.40 -4.02 51.70
N GLU A 11 -13.31 -4.94 52.01
CA GLU A 11 -13.94 -5.82 51.03
C GLU A 11 -14.85 -5.04 50.06
N SER A 12 -15.57 -4.03 50.56
CA SER A 12 -16.38 -3.12 49.73
C SER A 12 -15.52 -2.27 48.78
N ARG A 13 -14.34 -1.80 49.22
CA ARG A 13 -13.41 -1.05 48.37
C ARG A 13 -12.74 -1.92 47.30
N ALA A 14 -12.49 -3.19 47.59
CA ALA A 14 -11.93 -4.14 46.62
C ALA A 14 -12.94 -4.49 45.50
N ILE A 15 -14.22 -4.58 45.82
CA ILE A 15 -15.29 -4.87 44.85
C ILE A 15 -15.48 -3.68 43.89
N ASP A 16 -15.52 -2.44 44.41
CA ASP A 16 -15.64 -1.23 43.59
C ASP A 16 -14.44 -1.04 42.64
N ALA A 17 -13.22 -1.33 43.10
CA ALA A 17 -12.01 -1.28 42.28
C ALA A 17 -12.02 -2.35 41.16
N SER A 18 -12.58 -3.53 41.42
CA SER A 18 -12.71 -4.60 40.42
C SER A 18 -13.76 -4.27 39.35
N ALA A 19 -14.87 -3.63 39.73
CA ALA A 19 -15.92 -3.19 38.83
C ALA A 19 -15.44 -2.04 37.92
N GLN A 20 -14.65 -1.09 38.46
CA GLN A 20 -14.05 -0.02 37.69
C GLN A 20 -13.02 -0.50 36.66
N ARG A 21 -12.22 -1.53 36.99
CA ARG A 21 -11.27 -2.16 36.06
C ARG A 21 -11.99 -2.94 34.95
N SER A 22 -13.09 -3.62 35.27
CA SER A 22 -13.91 -4.33 34.28
C SER A 22 -14.56 -3.36 33.26
N GLY A 23 -15.08 -2.22 33.73
CA GLY A 23 -15.63 -1.17 32.88
C GLY A 23 -14.59 -0.48 31.98
N ALA A 24 -13.35 -0.30 32.46
CA ALA A 24 -12.26 0.24 31.66
C ALA A 24 -11.79 -0.73 30.56
N ASN A 25 -11.75 -2.03 30.85
CA ASN A 25 -11.39 -3.08 29.89
C ASN A 25 -12.46 -3.28 28.80
N LEU A 26 -13.75 -3.09 29.14
CA LEU A 26 -14.83 -3.08 28.15
C LEU A 26 -14.71 -1.89 27.19
N LYS A 27 -14.43 -0.69 27.72
CA LYS A 27 -14.19 0.50 26.87
C LYS A 27 -12.97 0.35 25.96
N LEU A 28 -11.90 -0.26 26.43
CA LEU A 28 -10.71 -0.56 25.62
C LEU A 28 -11.00 -1.56 24.50
N ARG A 29 -11.83 -2.57 24.77
CA ARG A 29 -12.28 -3.54 23.75
C ARG A 29 -13.20 -2.91 22.70
N ASP A 30 -14.10 -2.03 23.11
CA ASP A 30 -14.97 -1.30 22.18
C ASP A 30 -14.17 -0.33 21.31
N VAL A 31 -13.17 0.35 21.87
CA VAL A 31 -12.25 1.21 21.10
C VAL A 31 -11.41 0.38 20.11
N GLN A 32 -10.93 -0.81 20.50
CA GLN A 32 -10.22 -1.71 19.59
C GLN A 32 -11.12 -2.29 18.49
N ALA A 33 -12.37 -2.61 18.80
CA ALA A 33 -13.36 -3.08 17.81
C ALA A 33 -13.72 -1.97 16.82
N LEU A 34 -13.85 -0.72 17.29
CA LEU A 34 -14.09 0.46 16.47
C LEU A 34 -12.89 0.77 15.56
N ASN A 35 -11.66 0.64 16.07
CA ASN A 35 -10.46 0.85 15.26
C ASN A 35 -10.33 -0.22 14.16
N ARG A 36 -10.72 -1.47 14.45
CA ARG A 36 -10.82 -2.54 13.43
C ARG A 36 -11.90 -2.30 12.39
N SER A 37 -13.03 -1.69 12.74
CA SER A 37 -14.10 -1.40 11.78
C SER A 37 -13.74 -0.21 10.88
N PHE A 38 -13.05 0.80 11.39
CA PHE A 38 -12.49 1.89 10.57
C PHE A 38 -11.44 1.38 9.57
N ARG A 39 -10.59 0.43 9.98
CA ARG A 39 -9.60 -0.18 9.07
C ARG A 39 -10.24 -0.99 7.95
N ARG A 40 -11.27 -1.78 8.25
CA ARG A 40 -12.07 -2.48 7.22
C ARG A 40 -12.78 -1.53 6.27
N LEU A 41 -13.21 -0.35 6.74
CA LEU A 41 -13.80 0.67 5.88
C LEU A 41 -12.75 1.32 4.95
N ALA A 42 -11.53 1.53 5.43
CA ALA A 42 -10.43 2.03 4.62
C ALA A 42 -10.02 1.01 3.54
N GLU A 43 -9.91 -0.27 3.89
CA GLU A 43 -9.64 -1.37 2.95
C GLU A 43 -10.72 -1.46 1.86
N VAL A 44 -11.99 -1.26 2.21
CA VAL A 44 -13.10 -1.23 1.24
C VAL A 44 -13.01 0.00 0.33
N GLN A 45 -12.63 1.17 0.85
CA GLN A 45 -12.45 2.37 0.04
C GLN A 45 -11.26 2.24 -0.93
N GLU A 46 -10.17 1.64 -0.47
CA GLU A 46 -8.99 1.37 -1.30
C GLU A 46 -9.29 0.33 -2.38
N ALA A 47 -10.00 -0.75 -2.04
CA ALA A 47 -10.48 -1.73 -3.02
C ALA A 47 -11.39 -1.09 -4.07
N LEU A 48 -12.29 -0.17 -3.69
CA LEU A 48 -13.14 0.57 -4.62
C LEU A 48 -12.33 1.52 -5.53
N LEU A 49 -11.32 2.20 -4.98
CA LEU A 49 -10.45 3.09 -5.77
C LEU A 49 -9.58 2.30 -6.77
N VAL A 50 -9.06 1.14 -6.36
CA VAL A 50 -8.34 0.24 -7.27
C VAL A 50 -9.26 -0.28 -8.36
N GLN A 51 -10.49 -0.70 -8.02
CA GLN A 51 -11.47 -1.17 -9.00
C GLN A 51 -11.89 -0.06 -9.97
N MET A 52 -12.03 1.18 -9.50
CA MET A 52 -12.25 2.35 -10.36
C MET A 52 -11.05 2.61 -11.28
N GLY A 53 -9.82 2.50 -10.78
CA GLY A 53 -8.60 2.64 -11.57
C GLY A 53 -8.44 1.55 -12.63
N GLU A 54 -8.84 0.31 -12.32
CA GLU A 54 -8.87 -0.78 -13.30
C GLU A 54 -9.96 -0.60 -14.35
N MET A 55 -11.16 -0.17 -13.94
CA MET A 55 -12.25 0.18 -14.86
C MET A 55 -11.86 1.34 -15.78
N GLU A 56 -11.11 2.33 -15.29
CA GLU A 56 -10.61 3.45 -16.07
C GLU A 56 -9.45 3.04 -16.99
N ARG A 57 -8.59 2.10 -16.60
CA ARG A 57 -7.59 1.48 -17.49
C ARG A 57 -8.23 0.64 -18.59
N LEU A 58 -9.30 -0.09 -18.28
CA LEU A 58 -10.08 -0.84 -19.26
C LEU A 58 -10.82 0.11 -20.21
N ARG A 59 -11.39 1.20 -19.69
CA ARG A 59 -11.99 2.27 -20.50
C ARG A 59 -10.97 2.94 -21.40
N ASN A 60 -9.78 3.30 -20.89
CA ASN A 60 -8.69 3.87 -21.68
C ASN A 60 -8.13 2.88 -22.72
N ARG A 61 -8.08 1.58 -22.42
CA ARG A 61 -7.78 0.55 -23.44
C ARG A 61 -8.87 0.49 -24.50
N ARG A 62 -10.15 0.60 -24.14
CA ARG A 62 -11.29 0.62 -25.08
C ARG A 62 -11.28 1.90 -25.93
N GLU A 63 -10.99 3.06 -25.35
CA GLU A 63 -10.87 4.36 -26.03
C GLU A 63 -9.67 4.42 -26.99
N ARG A 64 -8.55 3.73 -26.68
CA ARG A 64 -7.41 3.54 -27.61
C ARG A 64 -7.78 2.77 -28.88
N TRP A 65 -8.82 1.94 -28.86
CA TRP A 65 -9.34 1.26 -30.05
C TRP A 65 -10.53 1.99 -30.69
N LEU A 66 -11.31 2.74 -29.91
CA LEU A 66 -12.44 3.52 -30.42
C LEU A 66 -12.01 4.74 -31.23
N THR A 67 -10.91 5.40 -30.87
CA THR A 67 -10.38 6.55 -31.61
C THR A 67 -9.98 6.21 -33.06
N PRO A 68 -9.18 5.15 -33.34
CA PRO A 68 -8.90 4.77 -34.72
C PRO A 68 -10.15 4.26 -35.47
N LEU A 69 -11.10 3.59 -34.78
CA LEU A 69 -12.34 3.11 -35.39
C LEU A 69 -13.31 4.25 -35.76
N LEU A 70 -13.40 5.31 -34.94
CA LEU A 70 -14.20 6.50 -35.24
C LEU A 70 -13.61 7.31 -36.40
N VAL A 71 -12.27 7.40 -36.51
CA VAL A 71 -11.61 8.01 -37.66
C VAL A 71 -11.87 7.21 -38.93
N LEU A 72 -11.81 5.87 -38.87
CA LEU A 72 -12.19 4.98 -39.98
C LEU A 72 -13.67 5.13 -40.36
N ALA A 73 -14.57 5.21 -39.38
CA ALA A 73 -16.00 5.43 -39.62
C ALA A 73 -16.27 6.81 -40.26
N GLY A 74 -15.56 7.85 -39.83
CA GLY A 74 -15.61 9.18 -40.43
C GLY A 74 -15.12 9.18 -41.88
N PHE A 75 -14.06 8.43 -42.19
CA PHE A 75 -13.55 8.28 -43.56
C PHE A 75 -14.54 7.55 -44.46
N CYS A 76 -15.18 6.48 -43.96
CA CYS A 76 -16.24 5.76 -44.68
C CYS A 76 -17.47 6.64 -44.91
N ALA A 77 -17.88 7.45 -43.94
CA ALA A 77 -19.00 8.39 -44.09
C ALA A 77 -18.70 9.49 -45.10
N ALA A 78 -17.48 10.04 -45.09
CA ALA A 78 -17.05 11.04 -46.09
C ALA A 78 -16.97 10.44 -47.50
N ALA A 79 -16.50 9.20 -47.64
CA ALA A 79 -16.50 8.49 -48.92
C ALA A 79 -17.92 8.20 -49.42
N ALA A 80 -18.84 7.81 -48.55
CA ALA A 80 -20.25 7.59 -48.89
C ALA A 80 -20.96 8.90 -49.30
N ALA A 81 -20.72 10.00 -48.60
CA ALA A 81 -21.25 11.32 -48.95
C ALA A 81 -20.68 11.82 -50.30
N SER A 82 -19.38 11.60 -50.54
CA SER A 82 -18.74 11.96 -51.81
C SER A 82 -19.27 11.12 -52.98
N TRP A 83 -19.55 9.83 -52.74
CA TRP A 83 -20.17 8.96 -53.73
C TRP A 83 -21.62 9.36 -54.01
N LEU A 84 -22.41 9.67 -52.99
CA LEU A 84 -23.78 10.18 -53.16
C LEU A 84 -23.80 11.52 -53.93
N ALA A 85 -22.89 12.44 -53.62
CA ALA A 85 -22.74 13.69 -54.37
C ALA A 85 -22.36 13.44 -55.84
N TRP A 86 -21.46 12.49 -56.12
CA TRP A 86 -21.09 12.09 -57.48
C TRP A 86 -22.26 11.45 -58.24
N VAL A 87 -23.03 10.58 -57.59
CA VAL A 87 -24.24 9.97 -58.17
C VAL A 87 -25.29 11.05 -58.46
N GLN A 88 -25.48 12.02 -57.58
CA GLN A 88 -26.44 13.12 -57.75
C GLN A 88 -26.03 14.09 -58.88
N ILE A 89 -24.71 14.26 -59.11
CA ILE A 89 -24.18 15.07 -60.23
C ILE A 89 -24.32 14.33 -61.57
N ASN A 90 -24.12 13.00 -61.58
CA ASN A 90 -24.08 12.21 -62.83
C ASN A 90 -25.42 11.55 -63.20
N HIS A 91 -26.41 11.52 -62.30
CA HIS A 91 -27.76 11.02 -62.58
C HIS A 91 -28.82 12.05 -62.15
N PRO A 92 -29.09 13.07 -62.98
CA PRO A 92 -30.09 14.10 -62.69
C PRO A 92 -31.48 13.60 -63.10
N GLU A 93 -32.01 12.59 -62.40
CA GLU A 93 -33.44 12.26 -62.50
C GLU A 93 -34.12 12.43 -61.14
N SER A 94 -34.74 13.60 -61.01
CA SER A 94 -35.82 14.01 -60.07
C SER A 94 -35.49 14.20 -58.58
N PRO A 95 -35.67 15.43 -58.03
CA PRO A 95 -35.55 15.71 -56.60
C PRO A 95 -36.89 15.51 -55.86
N PRO A 96 -36.89 15.14 -54.57
CA PRO A 96 -38.03 15.41 -53.71
C PRO A 96 -37.99 16.88 -53.22
N GLU A 97 -39.07 17.61 -53.48
CA GLU A 97 -39.36 18.94 -52.92
C GLU A 97 -39.35 18.92 -51.39
N ILE A 98 -38.50 19.75 -50.78
CA ILE A 98 -38.72 20.24 -49.41
C ILE A 98 -38.65 21.76 -49.47
N GLN A 99 -39.80 22.38 -49.25
CA GLN A 99 -40.01 23.83 -49.24
C GLN A 99 -39.27 24.46 -48.05
N VAL A 100 -38.32 25.36 -48.34
CA VAL A 100 -37.72 26.25 -47.35
C VAL A 100 -38.37 27.62 -47.49
N LEU A 101 -39.21 27.97 -46.52
CA LEU A 101 -39.70 29.34 -46.32
C LEU A 101 -38.54 30.18 -45.77
N ALA A 102 -38.02 31.10 -46.56
CA ALA A 102 -37.13 32.16 -46.09
C ALA A 102 -37.83 33.51 -46.20
N PRO A 103 -37.63 34.43 -45.25
CA PRO A 103 -37.67 35.85 -45.55
C PRO A 103 -36.30 36.51 -45.28
N VAL A 104 -35.68 36.91 -46.38
CA VAL A 104 -35.11 38.24 -46.70
C VAL A 104 -34.48 39.04 -45.55
N GLN A 105 -33.16 39.26 -45.67
CA GLN A 105 -32.37 40.29 -45.00
C GLN A 105 -32.66 41.69 -45.56
N GLU A 106 -32.66 42.71 -44.69
CA GLU A 106 -31.97 44.01 -44.91
C GLU A 106 -31.44 44.53 -43.54
N PRO A 107 -30.24 45.15 -43.46
CA PRO A 107 -29.61 45.63 -42.21
C PRO A 107 -30.03 47.08 -41.89
N PRO A 108 -29.94 47.59 -40.64
CA PRO A 108 -28.75 48.38 -40.28
C PRO A 108 -28.42 48.60 -38.77
N THR A 109 -27.24 49.18 -38.55
CA THR A 109 -26.83 50.09 -37.46
C THR A 109 -26.57 49.54 -36.05
N ILE A 110 -25.29 49.55 -35.70
CA ILE A 110 -24.74 49.41 -34.35
C ILE A 110 -25.09 50.66 -33.51
N VAL A 111 -25.78 50.46 -32.39
CA VAL A 111 -25.84 51.42 -31.28
C VAL A 111 -25.54 50.65 -30.00
N VAL A 112 -24.39 50.95 -29.40
CA VAL A 112 -23.95 50.40 -28.11
C VAL A 112 -24.70 51.12 -26.99
N GLN A 113 -25.44 50.40 -26.16
CA GLN A 113 -25.87 50.84 -24.82
C GLN A 113 -25.36 49.83 -23.78
N PRO A 114 -24.80 50.28 -22.64
CA PRO A 114 -24.29 49.38 -21.61
C PRO A 114 -25.44 48.87 -20.73
N THR A 115 -25.62 47.55 -20.66
CA THR A 115 -26.51 46.88 -19.71
C THR A 115 -25.82 46.68 -18.36
N PRO A 116 -26.48 46.98 -17.21
CA PRO A 116 -25.90 46.79 -15.89
C PRO A 116 -25.80 45.31 -15.53
N VAL A 117 -24.64 44.93 -14.96
CA VAL A 117 -24.35 43.60 -14.43
C VAL A 117 -25.17 43.39 -13.14
N THR A 118 -26.18 42.54 -13.21
CA THR A 118 -26.83 41.95 -12.03
C THR A 118 -26.19 40.61 -11.70
N VAL A 119 -25.62 40.51 -10.50
CA VAL A 119 -25.04 39.30 -9.92
C VAL A 119 -26.17 38.31 -9.65
N ALA A 120 -26.20 37.18 -10.35
CA ALA A 120 -27.08 36.06 -10.04
C ALA A 120 -26.42 35.17 -8.99
N VAL A 121 -27.04 35.08 -7.81
CA VAL A 121 -26.76 34.06 -6.80
C VAL A 121 -27.38 32.75 -7.29
N PRO A 122 -26.65 31.63 -7.43
CA PRO A 122 -27.26 30.38 -7.85
C PRO A 122 -27.96 29.71 -6.65
N GLU A 123 -29.29 29.76 -6.61
CA GLU A 123 -30.09 28.85 -5.79
C GLU A 123 -30.08 27.46 -6.44
N SER A 124 -29.45 26.50 -5.78
CA SER A 124 -29.46 25.08 -6.17
C SER A 124 -30.84 24.46 -5.89
N LYS A 125 -31.78 24.59 -6.82
CA LYS A 125 -33.00 23.77 -6.81
C LYS A 125 -32.67 22.41 -7.43
N VAL A 126 -32.29 21.45 -6.59
CA VAL A 126 -32.27 20.04 -6.99
C VAL A 126 -33.71 19.66 -7.32
N SER A 127 -33.98 19.34 -8.57
CA SER A 127 -35.31 18.92 -9.03
C SER A 127 -35.74 17.64 -8.32
N ASP A 128 -36.97 17.59 -7.81
CA ASP A 128 -37.55 16.42 -7.12
C ASP A 128 -37.42 15.12 -7.92
N GLU A 129 -37.35 15.21 -9.24
CA GLU A 129 -37.13 14.10 -10.16
C GLU A 129 -35.74 13.43 -10.03
N VAL A 130 -34.71 14.22 -9.70
CA VAL A 130 -33.34 13.72 -9.45
C VAL A 130 -33.29 13.03 -8.09
N MET A 131 -34.00 13.56 -7.09
CA MET A 131 -34.08 12.93 -5.77
C MET A 131 -34.87 11.62 -5.83
N ALA A 132 -35.95 11.56 -6.60
CA ALA A 132 -36.70 10.32 -6.84
C ALA A 132 -35.85 9.25 -7.53
N ARG A 133 -34.99 9.62 -8.50
CA ARG A 133 -34.05 8.68 -9.12
C ARG A 133 -32.98 8.18 -8.15
N LEU A 134 -32.42 9.06 -7.32
CA LEU A 134 -31.42 8.67 -6.32
C LEU A 134 -32.02 7.75 -5.26
N LEU A 135 -33.25 8.00 -4.82
CA LEU A 135 -33.96 7.12 -3.88
C LEU A 135 -34.26 5.75 -4.49
N GLY A 136 -34.69 5.71 -5.76
CA GLY A 136 -34.90 4.45 -6.48
C GLY A 136 -33.61 3.63 -6.65
N GLU A 137 -32.48 4.29 -6.87
CA GLU A 137 -31.18 3.61 -6.98
C GLU A 137 -30.69 3.08 -5.62
N VAL A 138 -30.93 3.81 -4.53
CA VAL A 138 -30.61 3.36 -3.16
C VAL A 138 -31.44 2.14 -2.77
N ASP A 139 -32.74 2.11 -3.12
CA ASP A 139 -33.58 0.94 -2.87
C ASP A 139 -33.10 -0.28 -3.70
N ARG A 140 -32.68 -0.06 -4.94
CA ARG A 140 -32.12 -1.11 -5.79
C ARG A 140 -30.83 -1.70 -5.22
N MET A 141 -29.89 -0.85 -4.79
CA MET A 141 -28.66 -1.32 -4.12
C MET A 141 -28.97 -2.07 -2.82
N ARG A 142 -30.01 -1.68 -2.10
CA ARG A 142 -30.41 -2.33 -0.86
C ARG A 142 -30.94 -3.73 -1.10
N ASP A 143 -31.68 -3.93 -2.19
CA ASP A 143 -32.20 -5.24 -2.57
C ASP A 143 -31.11 -6.15 -3.13
N GLU A 144 -30.18 -5.62 -3.93
CA GLU A 144 -28.97 -6.35 -4.39
C GLU A 144 -28.11 -6.78 -3.19
N SER A 145 -27.90 -5.90 -2.21
CA SER A 145 -27.16 -6.23 -0.99
C SER A 145 -27.85 -7.30 -0.13
N ARG A 146 -29.18 -7.39 -0.15
CA ARG A 146 -29.92 -8.45 0.54
C ARG A 146 -29.76 -9.80 -0.17
N GLU A 147 -29.83 -9.81 -1.49
CA GLU A 147 -29.64 -11.02 -2.29
C GLU A 147 -28.21 -11.57 -2.11
N ASP A 148 -27.20 -10.70 -2.10
CA ASP A 148 -25.82 -11.11 -1.85
C ASP A 148 -25.61 -11.68 -0.45
N ARG A 149 -26.23 -11.09 0.59
CA ARG A 149 -26.18 -11.65 1.95
C ARG A 149 -26.84 -13.02 2.03
N GLN A 150 -27.91 -13.27 1.28
CA GLN A 150 -28.55 -14.58 1.21
C GLN A 150 -27.64 -15.60 0.52
N ARG A 151 -27.03 -15.25 -0.62
CA ARG A 151 -26.08 -16.13 -1.32
C ARG A 151 -24.85 -16.44 -0.47
N ILE A 152 -24.32 -15.47 0.26
CA ILE A 152 -23.20 -15.70 1.19
C ILE A 152 -23.62 -16.64 2.31
N ALA A 153 -24.82 -16.49 2.88
CA ALA A 153 -25.33 -17.40 3.90
C ALA A 153 -25.47 -18.83 3.37
N GLU A 154 -26.04 -19.00 2.17
CA GLU A 154 -26.17 -20.30 1.50
C GLU A 154 -24.80 -20.95 1.22
N LEU A 155 -23.84 -20.20 0.69
CA LEU A 155 -22.49 -20.69 0.43
C LEU A 155 -21.75 -21.07 1.72
N THR A 156 -21.95 -20.29 2.79
CA THR A 156 -21.37 -20.59 4.10
C THR A 156 -21.94 -21.88 4.68
N GLU A 157 -23.26 -22.08 4.56
CA GLU A 157 -23.92 -23.32 4.99
C GLU A 157 -23.43 -24.55 4.20
N LEU A 158 -23.24 -24.40 2.88
CA LEU A 158 -22.67 -25.47 2.04
C LEU A 158 -21.24 -25.83 2.42
N LEU A 159 -20.40 -24.84 2.74
CA LEU A 159 -19.02 -25.07 3.19
C LEU A 159 -18.97 -25.78 4.52
N ILE A 160 -19.77 -25.36 5.51
CA ILE A 160 -19.86 -26.00 6.82
C ILE A 160 -20.30 -27.46 6.69
N ASN A 161 -21.33 -27.71 5.87
CA ASN A 161 -21.82 -29.07 5.63
C ASN A 161 -20.78 -29.95 4.92
N ARG A 162 -19.98 -29.39 4.01
CA ARG A 162 -18.90 -30.10 3.32
C ARG A 162 -17.74 -30.42 4.28
N GLU A 163 -17.31 -29.48 5.10
CA GLU A 163 -16.25 -29.69 6.09
C GLU A 163 -16.67 -30.73 7.14
N GLN A 164 -17.92 -30.69 7.61
CA GLN A 164 -18.43 -31.72 8.51
C GLN A 164 -18.48 -33.10 7.85
N ALA A 165 -18.82 -33.19 6.56
CA ALA A 165 -18.80 -34.46 5.83
C ALA A 165 -17.37 -35.01 5.68
N ASP A 166 -16.39 -34.14 5.42
CA ASP A 166 -14.99 -34.53 5.28
C ASP A 166 -14.36 -34.90 6.63
N ILE A 167 -14.67 -34.18 7.71
CA ILE A 167 -14.29 -34.57 9.09
C ILE A 167 -14.90 -35.91 9.46
N SER A 168 -16.18 -36.16 9.12
CA SER A 168 -16.84 -37.44 9.38
C SER A 168 -16.22 -38.59 8.59
N ARG A 169 -15.75 -38.32 7.36
CA ARG A 169 -15.01 -39.29 6.54
C ARG A 169 -13.63 -39.58 7.12
N MET A 170 -12.92 -38.56 7.61
CA MET A 170 -11.62 -38.75 8.26
C MET A 170 -11.75 -39.51 9.58
N ALA A 171 -12.82 -39.27 10.35
CA ALA A 171 -13.13 -40.02 11.57
C ALA A 171 -13.41 -41.51 11.32
N ASN A 172 -14.06 -41.85 10.19
CA ASN A 172 -14.33 -43.24 9.81
C ASN A 172 -13.12 -43.99 9.22
N ILE A 173 -12.01 -43.31 8.91
CA ILE A 173 -10.76 -43.92 8.42
C ILE A 173 -9.77 -44.17 9.58
N GLY A 174 -10.05 -43.66 10.78
CA GLY A 174 -9.27 -43.89 12.00
C GLY A 174 -9.68 -45.14 12.79
N LEU A 175 -8.84 -46.18 12.72
CA LEU A 175 -8.73 -47.38 13.60
C LEU A 175 -9.73 -48.53 13.41
N PRO A 176 -9.22 -49.70 13.01
CA PRO A 176 -9.40 -50.92 13.79
C PRO A 176 -8.14 -51.22 14.61
N SER A 177 -8.31 -51.24 15.93
CA SER A 177 -7.33 -51.77 16.88
C SER A 177 -7.13 -53.27 16.66
N SER A 178 -5.91 -53.69 16.33
CA SER A 178 -5.41 -55.02 16.68
C SER A 178 -3.89 -54.99 16.87
N PRO A 179 -3.37 -55.81 17.79
CA PRO A 179 -2.11 -55.53 18.48
C PRO A 179 -0.90 -56.07 17.72
N VAL A 180 0.23 -55.45 18.04
CA VAL A 180 1.60 -55.76 17.64
C VAL A 180 1.98 -57.20 17.98
N GLU A 181 2.50 -57.94 17.00
CA GLU A 181 3.39 -59.08 17.22
C GLU A 181 4.46 -59.09 16.11
N GLU A 182 5.73 -59.06 16.52
CA GLU A 182 6.95 -59.14 15.69
C GLU A 182 7.85 -60.20 16.35
N PRO A 183 8.86 -60.83 15.71
CA PRO A 183 9.10 -61.17 14.29
C PRO A 183 9.37 -62.69 14.09
N ALA A 184 9.31 -63.18 12.84
CA ALA A 184 10.13 -64.31 12.39
C ALA A 184 10.32 -64.29 10.86
N SER A 185 11.56 -64.03 10.42
CA SER A 185 12.09 -64.43 9.09
C SER A 185 12.53 -65.92 9.14
N PRO A 186 12.72 -66.71 8.05
CA PRO A 186 13.43 -66.38 6.78
C PRO A 186 12.90 -67.16 5.52
N PRO A 187 13.67 -67.41 4.42
CA PRO A 187 14.31 -66.50 3.44
C PRO A 187 13.92 -66.75 1.95
N LEU A 188 14.32 -65.80 1.09
CA LEU A 188 14.64 -65.84 -0.37
C LEU A 188 13.69 -66.52 -1.39
N SER A 189 13.18 -65.74 -2.37
CA SER A 189 13.35 -65.96 -3.83
C SER A 189 12.78 -64.78 -4.67
N LYS A 190 13.58 -64.25 -5.60
CA LYS A 190 13.18 -63.39 -6.75
C LYS A 190 12.72 -64.31 -7.91
N PRO A 191 11.91 -63.88 -8.92
CA PRO A 191 12.18 -62.69 -9.75
C PRO A 191 10.98 -61.87 -10.28
N GLU A 192 11.32 -60.71 -10.85
CA GLU A 192 10.64 -59.91 -11.91
C GLU A 192 9.11 -59.94 -12.09
N ALA A 193 8.46 -58.79 -11.87
CA ALA A 193 7.77 -58.02 -12.92
C ALA A 193 7.27 -56.67 -12.37
N THR A 194 7.65 -55.60 -13.08
CA THR A 194 6.86 -54.40 -13.43
C THR A 194 5.83 -53.87 -12.43
N GLU A 195 6.13 -52.72 -11.82
CA GLU A 195 5.35 -51.47 -11.96
C GLU A 195 6.02 -50.36 -11.14
N ALA A 196 6.49 -49.34 -11.86
CA ALA A 196 7.08 -48.15 -11.30
C ALA A 196 5.97 -47.27 -10.71
N SER A 197 5.58 -47.52 -9.46
CA SER A 197 4.98 -46.49 -8.62
C SER A 197 6.10 -45.69 -7.98
N VAL A 198 6.55 -44.65 -8.69
CA VAL A 198 7.18 -43.51 -8.03
C VAL A 198 6.05 -42.81 -7.27
N THR A 199 5.74 -43.33 -6.10
CA THR A 199 5.03 -42.58 -5.07
C THR A 199 5.99 -41.46 -4.71
N THR A 200 5.83 -40.33 -5.38
CA THR A 200 6.44 -39.08 -4.96
C THR A 200 5.75 -38.77 -3.64
N GLU A 201 6.30 -39.27 -2.54
CA GLU A 201 6.03 -38.69 -1.23
C GLU A 201 6.27 -37.20 -1.41
N ILE A 202 5.17 -36.42 -1.43
CA ILE A 202 5.24 -34.99 -1.19
C ILE A 202 5.66 -34.90 0.27
N LYS A 203 6.96 -35.03 0.49
CA LYS A 203 7.62 -34.62 1.71
C LYS A 203 7.43 -33.12 1.71
N GLU A 204 6.40 -32.63 2.40
CA GLU A 204 6.30 -31.23 2.76
C GLU A 204 7.70 -30.85 3.24
N PRO A 205 8.43 -29.96 2.53
CA PRO A 205 9.68 -29.48 3.07
C PRO A 205 9.27 -28.81 4.38
N LEU A 206 9.72 -29.35 5.51
CA LEU A 206 9.62 -28.65 6.78
C LEU A 206 10.26 -27.29 6.53
N LEU A 207 9.43 -26.27 6.29
CA LEU A 207 9.85 -24.90 6.19
C LEU A 207 10.65 -24.64 7.46
N SER A 208 11.90 -24.19 7.30
CA SER A 208 12.73 -23.88 8.44
C SER A 208 11.96 -22.93 9.36
N PRO A 209 11.95 -23.12 10.70
CA PRO A 209 11.08 -22.36 11.60
C PRO A 209 11.17 -20.83 11.42
N TRP A 210 12.36 -20.32 11.12
CA TRP A 210 12.60 -18.90 10.84
C TRP A 210 11.95 -18.42 9.53
N LEU A 211 11.90 -19.27 8.50
CA LEU A 211 11.28 -18.95 7.21
C LEU A 211 9.76 -18.90 7.34
N GLY A 212 9.20 -19.80 8.17
CA GLY A 212 7.80 -19.74 8.59
C GLY A 212 7.47 -18.43 9.33
N ALA A 213 8.32 -18.02 10.26
CA ALA A 213 8.16 -16.75 10.98
C ALA A 213 8.23 -15.54 10.03
N MET A 214 9.19 -15.52 9.11
CA MET A 214 9.34 -14.44 8.12
C MET A 214 8.12 -14.31 7.19
N ASN A 215 7.63 -15.44 6.66
CA ASN A 215 6.39 -15.44 5.88
C ASN A 215 5.17 -15.02 6.72
N GLY A 216 5.17 -15.33 8.01
CA GLY A 216 4.16 -14.87 8.96
C GLY A 216 4.19 -13.36 9.14
N LEU A 217 5.37 -12.75 9.31
CA LEU A 217 5.52 -11.30 9.41
C LEU A 217 5.05 -10.60 8.14
N LEU A 218 5.50 -11.04 6.96
CA LEU A 218 5.04 -10.49 5.68
C LEU A 218 3.51 -10.58 5.53
N ALA A 219 2.89 -11.67 5.98
CA ALA A 219 1.45 -11.80 5.95
C ALA A 219 0.74 -10.85 6.94
N LEU A 220 1.33 -10.63 8.13
CA LEU A 220 0.82 -9.66 9.12
C LEU A 220 0.97 -8.22 8.66
N ASP A 221 2.05 -7.91 7.95
CA ASP A 221 2.33 -6.59 7.34
C ASP A 221 1.47 -6.31 6.10
N GLY A 222 0.63 -7.26 5.66
CA GLY A 222 -0.31 -7.07 4.55
C GLY A 222 0.19 -7.58 3.19
N TYR A 223 1.30 -8.32 3.17
CA TYR A 223 1.90 -8.91 1.96
C TYR A 223 1.81 -10.45 1.90
N PRO A 224 0.61 -11.07 2.10
CA PRO A 224 0.47 -12.54 2.18
C PRO A 224 0.72 -13.27 0.85
N HIS A 225 0.76 -12.51 -0.24
CA HIS A 225 0.99 -12.97 -1.61
C HIS A 225 2.48 -13.08 -1.95
N PHE A 226 3.38 -12.72 -1.04
CA PHE A 226 4.80 -13.00 -1.11
C PHE A 226 5.14 -14.12 -0.13
N ARG A 227 5.67 -15.25 -0.61
CA ARG A 227 6.15 -16.33 0.28
C ARG A 227 7.49 -16.88 -0.15
N PHE A 228 8.41 -16.91 0.79
CA PHE A 228 9.70 -17.54 0.62
C PHE A 228 9.55 -19.04 0.86
N GLU A 229 9.90 -19.84 -0.16
CA GLU A 229 9.85 -21.30 -0.12
C GLU A 229 11.19 -21.89 0.37
N ARG A 230 12.29 -21.24 -0.02
CA ARG A 230 13.65 -21.66 0.30
C ARG A 230 14.53 -20.45 0.59
N GLY A 231 15.47 -20.62 1.51
CA GLY A 231 16.53 -19.66 1.79
C GLY A 231 17.51 -20.25 2.81
N THR A 232 18.74 -19.78 2.80
CA THR A 232 19.76 -20.10 3.80
C THR A 232 20.20 -18.79 4.45
N ARG A 233 19.94 -18.64 5.75
CA ARG A 233 20.36 -17.47 6.52
C ARG A 233 21.78 -17.68 7.04
N VAL A 234 22.57 -16.62 7.00
CA VAL A 234 23.85 -16.50 7.72
C VAL A 234 23.59 -15.61 8.93
N GLU A 235 23.94 -16.06 10.13
CA GLU A 235 23.81 -15.23 11.34
C GLU A 235 24.84 -14.10 11.29
N GLY A 236 24.43 -12.88 11.62
CA GLY A 236 25.30 -11.69 11.61
C GLY A 236 25.30 -10.88 10.31
N GLU A 237 24.56 -11.31 9.29
CA GLU A 237 24.40 -10.56 8.04
C GLU A 237 22.92 -10.38 7.66
N PRO A 238 22.50 -9.20 7.15
CA PRO A 238 21.14 -8.96 6.67
C PRO A 238 20.92 -9.53 5.25
N VAL A 239 21.46 -10.74 5.00
CA VAL A 239 21.47 -11.39 3.69
C VAL A 239 20.95 -12.82 3.79
N ILE A 240 20.15 -13.24 2.81
CA ILE A 240 19.70 -14.62 2.66
C ILE A 240 20.23 -15.16 1.33
N HIS A 241 20.86 -16.34 1.37
CA HIS A 241 21.37 -17.01 0.18
C HIS A 241 20.41 -18.07 -0.37
N GLN A 242 20.51 -18.34 -1.68
CA GLN A 242 19.80 -19.42 -2.37
C GLN A 242 18.29 -19.37 -2.14
N VAL A 243 17.69 -18.24 -2.52
CA VAL A 243 16.31 -17.91 -2.23
C VAL A 243 15.38 -18.31 -3.37
N THR A 244 14.27 -18.94 -3.02
CA THR A 244 13.10 -19.07 -3.90
C THR A 244 11.94 -18.30 -3.30
N LEU A 245 11.48 -17.26 -3.98
CA LEU A 245 10.30 -16.49 -3.65
C LEU A 245 9.18 -16.85 -4.64
N LEU A 246 7.99 -17.08 -4.10
CA LEU A 246 6.75 -17.29 -4.82
C LEU A 246 5.88 -16.04 -4.64
N VAL A 247 5.36 -15.52 -5.76
CA VAL A 247 4.49 -14.34 -5.79
C VAL A 247 3.16 -14.72 -6.42
N TRP A 248 2.09 -14.57 -5.65
CA TRP A 248 0.72 -14.82 -6.12
C TRP A 248 0.03 -13.53 -6.54
N ASP A 249 -0.90 -13.64 -7.47
CA ASP A 249 -1.80 -12.57 -7.82
C ASP A 249 -2.99 -12.49 -6.85
N VAL A 250 -3.83 -11.47 -7.03
CA VAL A 250 -5.03 -11.22 -6.22
C VAL A 250 -6.08 -12.34 -6.39
N ALA A 251 -6.04 -13.09 -7.50
CA ALA A 251 -6.91 -14.25 -7.74
C ALA A 251 -6.39 -15.53 -7.05
N GLY A 252 -5.23 -15.46 -6.38
CA GLY A 252 -4.60 -16.60 -5.72
C GLY A 252 -3.86 -17.54 -6.68
N LEU A 253 -3.62 -17.12 -7.93
CA LEU A 253 -2.80 -17.85 -8.88
C LEU A 253 -1.34 -17.42 -8.77
N LEU A 254 -0.42 -18.33 -9.06
CA LEU A 254 1.01 -18.04 -9.05
C LEU A 254 1.36 -17.14 -10.25
N ASP A 255 1.63 -15.85 -10.02
CA ASP A 255 2.05 -14.89 -11.06
C ASP A 255 3.53 -15.07 -11.40
N SER A 256 4.40 -15.14 -10.38
CA SER A 256 5.83 -15.26 -10.62
C SER A 256 6.59 -16.06 -9.57
N VAL A 257 7.70 -16.66 -10.03
CA VAL A 257 8.67 -17.38 -9.22
C VAL A 257 10.03 -16.72 -9.40
N ILE A 258 10.63 -16.25 -8.31
CA ILE A 258 11.94 -15.61 -8.33
C ILE A 258 12.93 -16.54 -7.64
N LYS A 259 14.01 -16.89 -8.34
CA LYS A 259 15.14 -17.64 -7.80
C LYS A 259 16.36 -16.74 -7.80
N ALA A 260 16.96 -16.50 -6.66
CA ALA A 260 18.10 -15.60 -6.50
C ALA A 260 19.22 -16.28 -5.70
N GLU A 261 20.46 -15.95 -6.02
CA GLU A 261 21.62 -16.40 -5.24
C GLU A 261 21.71 -15.67 -3.91
N GLU A 262 21.38 -14.37 -3.90
CA GLU A 262 21.51 -13.47 -2.75
C GLU A 262 20.28 -12.55 -2.65
N VAL A 263 19.79 -12.34 -1.42
CA VAL A 263 18.72 -11.39 -1.12
C VAL A 263 19.15 -10.52 0.04
N HIS A 264 19.20 -9.22 -0.20
CA HIS A 264 19.59 -8.22 0.78
C HIS A 264 18.34 -7.59 1.39
N PHE A 265 18.37 -7.41 2.70
CA PHE A 265 17.31 -6.77 3.47
C PHE A 265 17.83 -5.46 4.04
N GLU A 266 17.08 -4.40 3.83
CA GLU A 266 17.34 -3.07 4.38
C GLU A 266 16.06 -2.63 5.08
N LEU A 267 16.13 -2.38 6.39
CA LEU A 267 14.99 -1.93 7.18
C LEU A 267 15.13 -0.45 7.47
N HIS A 268 14.28 0.35 6.85
CA HIS A 268 14.20 1.76 7.10
C HIS A 268 13.35 2.03 8.32
N GLN A 269 13.98 2.16 9.50
CA GLN A 269 13.27 2.15 10.77
C GLN A 269 12.38 3.38 10.96
N MET A 270 12.80 4.55 10.46
CA MET A 270 11.94 5.75 10.54
C MET A 270 10.82 5.70 9.51
N ALA A 271 11.15 5.24 8.30
CA ALA A 271 10.17 5.10 7.24
C ALA A 271 9.25 3.88 7.46
N GLY A 272 9.53 2.98 8.40
CA GLY A 272 8.78 1.74 8.55
C GLY A 272 8.70 0.94 7.25
N ASP A 273 9.72 1.03 6.41
CA ASP A 273 9.76 0.41 5.08
C ASP A 273 10.83 -0.70 5.10
N LEU A 274 10.48 -1.89 4.63
CA LEU A 274 11.43 -2.97 4.40
C LEU A 274 11.73 -3.05 2.90
N VAL A 275 12.98 -2.84 2.54
CA VAL A 275 13.46 -2.98 1.17
C VAL A 275 14.14 -4.33 1.02
N VAL A 276 13.70 -5.08 0.03
CA VAL A 276 14.22 -6.42 -0.27
C VAL A 276 14.74 -6.45 -1.70
N ARG A 277 16.04 -6.68 -1.85
CA ARG A 277 16.72 -6.69 -3.14
C ARG A 277 17.21 -8.09 -3.50
N PHE A 278 16.71 -8.62 -4.61
CA PHE A 278 17.07 -9.92 -5.15
C PHE A 278 18.19 -9.76 -6.18
N LEU A 279 19.37 -10.31 -5.89
CA LEU A 279 20.54 -10.24 -6.74
C LEU A 279 20.83 -11.59 -7.40
N ARG A 280 21.40 -11.54 -8.61
CA ARG A 280 21.93 -12.71 -9.36
C ARG A 280 20.97 -13.89 -9.40
N GLY A 281 20.05 -13.86 -10.36
CA GLY A 281 18.98 -14.85 -10.38
C GLY A 281 18.13 -14.84 -11.63
N THR A 282 16.98 -15.50 -11.52
CA THR A 282 16.01 -15.63 -12.60
C THR A 282 14.59 -15.45 -12.07
N ARG A 283 13.77 -14.71 -12.82
CA ARG A 283 12.34 -14.58 -12.59
C ARG A 283 11.57 -15.34 -13.67
N THR A 284 10.74 -16.29 -13.26
CA THR A 284 9.78 -16.96 -14.13
C THR A 284 8.43 -16.28 -14.01
N ARG A 285 7.87 -15.79 -15.10
CA ARG A 285 6.54 -15.15 -15.16
C ARG A 285 5.80 -15.65 -16.39
N ALA A 286 4.53 -16.04 -16.23
CA ALA A 286 3.72 -16.61 -17.31
C ALA A 286 4.43 -17.74 -18.10
N GLY A 287 5.22 -18.58 -17.41
CA GLY A 287 6.00 -19.67 -18.00
C GLY A 287 7.31 -19.26 -18.69
N ALA A 288 7.55 -17.95 -18.90
CA ALA A 288 8.79 -17.45 -19.47
C ALA A 288 9.82 -17.15 -18.36
N LYS A 289 11.06 -17.59 -18.55
CA LYS A 289 12.18 -17.37 -17.63
C LYS A 289 13.03 -16.19 -18.08
N HIS A 290 13.14 -15.18 -17.25
CA HIS A 290 13.95 -13.98 -17.46
C HIS A 290 15.10 -13.94 -16.46
N LEU A 291 16.27 -13.50 -16.89
CA LEU A 291 17.38 -13.19 -15.97
C LEU A 291 17.06 -11.91 -15.20
N LEU A 292 17.47 -11.85 -13.93
CA LEU A 292 17.40 -10.60 -13.17
C LEU A 292 18.42 -9.60 -13.75
N PRO A 293 18.12 -8.29 -13.74
CA PRO A 293 19.09 -7.25 -14.06
C PRO A 293 20.34 -7.32 -13.16
N GLU A 294 21.45 -6.71 -13.58
CA GLU A 294 22.68 -6.67 -12.78
C GLU A 294 22.48 -6.00 -11.42
N ASP A 295 21.66 -4.94 -11.37
CA ASP A 295 21.29 -4.23 -10.13
C ASP A 295 20.25 -4.97 -9.27
N GLY A 296 19.78 -6.13 -9.76
CA GLY A 296 18.76 -6.95 -9.12
C GLY A 296 17.32 -6.49 -9.36
N ILE A 297 16.39 -7.14 -8.66
CA ILE A 297 15.00 -6.69 -8.55
C ILE A 297 14.76 -6.25 -7.10
N ARG A 298 14.22 -5.04 -6.94
CA ARG A 298 13.86 -4.45 -5.66
C ARG A 298 12.36 -4.57 -5.41
N PHE A 299 11.99 -4.93 -4.19
CA PHE A 299 10.64 -4.84 -3.65
C PHE A 299 10.66 -3.96 -2.41
N ASP A 300 9.75 -2.99 -2.37
CA ASP A 300 9.55 -2.10 -1.24
C ASP A 300 8.27 -2.52 -0.52
N PHE A 301 8.40 -2.90 0.75
CA PHE A 301 7.29 -3.25 1.63
C PHE A 301 7.10 -2.09 2.60
N ALA A 302 6.07 -1.29 2.39
CA ALA A 302 5.75 -0.16 3.23
C ALA A 302 4.97 -0.57 4.48
N ASP A 303 5.07 0.26 5.54
CA ASP A 303 4.33 0.17 6.79
C ASP A 303 4.52 -1.17 7.56
N VAL A 304 5.74 -1.69 7.55
CA VAL A 304 6.09 -2.93 8.26
C VAL A 304 6.28 -2.73 9.76
N ASP A 305 6.08 -3.79 10.55
CA ASP A 305 6.39 -3.78 11.99
C ASP A 305 7.90 -3.85 12.24
N VAL A 306 8.52 -2.66 12.39
CA VAL A 306 9.97 -2.49 12.60
C VAL A 306 10.48 -3.28 13.82
N GLU A 307 9.71 -3.35 14.90
CA GLU A 307 10.11 -4.05 16.14
C GLU A 307 10.13 -5.57 15.90
N ALA A 308 9.09 -6.11 15.24
CA ALA A 308 9.01 -7.51 14.91
C ALA A 308 10.10 -7.94 13.91
N TRP A 309 10.39 -7.11 12.91
CA TRP A 309 11.48 -7.36 11.95
C TRP A 309 12.85 -7.30 12.61
N SER A 310 13.09 -6.34 13.50
CA SER A 310 14.34 -6.24 14.26
C SER A 310 14.53 -7.41 15.23
N HIS A 311 13.45 -7.98 15.78
CA HIS A 311 13.54 -9.19 16.60
C HIS A 311 13.89 -10.43 15.77
N LEU A 312 13.35 -10.56 14.56
CA LEU A 312 13.65 -11.68 13.67
C LEU A 312 15.05 -11.56 13.05
N PHE A 313 15.44 -10.36 12.65
CA PHE A 313 16.75 -10.01 12.10
C PHE A 313 17.38 -8.87 12.90
N PRO A 314 18.04 -9.19 14.04
CA PRO A 314 18.72 -8.19 14.87
C PRO A 314 19.75 -7.35 14.11
N GLU A 315 20.29 -7.90 13.03
CA GLU A 315 21.27 -7.24 12.16
C GLU A 315 20.69 -6.07 11.36
N LEU A 316 19.36 -5.95 11.27
CA LEU A 316 18.67 -4.82 10.64
C LEU A 316 18.55 -3.61 11.57
N ALA A 317 18.84 -3.77 12.87
CA ALA A 317 18.80 -2.68 13.82
C ALA A 317 20.12 -1.89 13.83
N SER A 318 20.07 -0.60 13.45
CA SER A 318 21.16 0.36 13.73
C SER A 318 21.33 0.52 15.24
N LEU A 319 22.41 -0.03 15.80
CA LEU A 319 22.80 0.16 17.20
C LEU A 319 23.51 1.51 17.34
N GLY A 320 22.75 2.56 17.61
CA GLY A 320 23.33 3.87 17.84
C GLY A 320 24.03 3.99 19.19
N ASN A 321 25.25 4.54 19.17
CA ASN A 321 26.14 4.61 20.35
C ASN A 321 26.32 6.06 20.89
N THR A 322 25.53 7.01 20.38
CA THR A 322 25.59 8.43 20.74
C THR A 322 24.88 8.69 22.08
N ASP A 323 25.44 9.58 22.91
CA ASP A 323 24.82 10.00 24.18
C ASP A 323 23.47 10.71 23.91
N PRO A 324 22.35 10.27 24.53
CA PRO A 324 21.05 10.94 24.42
C PRO A 324 21.08 12.44 24.72
N GLY A 325 21.97 12.90 25.62
CA GLY A 325 22.10 14.32 25.95
C GLY A 325 22.69 15.16 24.80
N GLU A 326 23.57 14.57 24.00
CA GLU A 326 24.17 15.19 22.81
C GLU A 326 23.16 15.27 21.67
N ILE A 327 22.43 14.18 21.42
CA ILE A 327 21.35 14.11 20.43
C ILE A 327 20.31 15.22 20.68
N GLN A 328 19.91 15.41 21.93
CA GLN A 328 18.92 16.43 22.27
C GLN A 328 19.42 17.86 21.99
N ARG A 329 20.70 18.16 22.28
CA ARG A 329 21.28 19.48 21.99
C ARG A 329 21.35 19.74 20.49
N ILE A 330 21.81 18.75 19.72
CA ILE A 330 21.90 18.86 18.25
C ILE A 330 20.50 19.05 17.65
N ARG A 331 19.50 18.34 18.16
CA ARG A 331 18.10 18.51 17.74
C ARG A 331 17.58 19.92 18.02
N GLU A 332 17.86 20.46 19.21
CA GLU A 332 17.44 21.81 19.62
C GLU A 332 18.09 22.90 18.76
N ASP A 333 19.42 22.84 18.58
CA ASP A 333 20.15 23.79 17.73
C ASP A 333 19.67 23.74 16.28
N LEU A 334 19.49 22.53 15.72
CA LEU A 334 18.99 22.38 14.36
C LEU A 334 17.54 22.88 14.22
N GLU A 335 16.69 22.65 15.21
CA GLU A 335 15.32 23.18 15.24
C GLU A 335 15.32 24.71 15.27
N GLU A 336 16.22 25.36 16.02
CA GLU A 336 16.37 26.82 16.03
C GLU A 336 16.73 27.36 14.64
N LEU A 337 17.68 26.72 13.95
CA LEU A 337 18.14 27.14 12.61
C LEU A 337 17.06 27.03 11.53
N ILE A 338 16.23 25.97 11.54
CA ILE A 338 15.28 25.69 10.46
C ILE A 338 13.84 26.14 10.73
N SER A 339 13.51 26.50 11.98
CA SER A 339 12.16 26.92 12.39
C SER A 339 11.82 28.38 12.06
N VAL A 340 12.76 29.11 11.45
CA VAL A 340 12.58 30.50 11.03
C VAL A 340 11.40 30.62 10.06
N LYS A 341 10.33 31.29 10.48
CA LYS A 341 9.12 31.50 9.67
C LYS A 341 9.41 32.34 8.44
N ARG A 342 9.17 31.76 7.26
CA ARG A 342 9.31 32.43 5.96
C ARG A 342 8.01 32.34 5.17
N PRO A 343 7.80 33.19 4.15
CA PRO A 343 6.62 33.10 3.27
C PRO A 343 6.47 31.73 2.59
N SER A 344 7.57 31.00 2.39
CA SER A 344 7.60 29.64 1.82
C SER A 344 7.28 28.53 2.82
N GLY A 345 7.07 28.87 4.10
CA GLY A 345 6.93 27.93 5.21
C GLY A 345 8.16 27.88 6.11
N TYR A 346 8.17 26.92 7.04
CA TYR A 346 9.27 26.62 7.95
C TYR A 346 9.32 25.12 8.25
N TYR A 347 10.40 24.66 8.86
CA TYR A 347 10.61 23.25 9.18
C TYR A 347 10.71 23.05 10.70
N ARG A 348 10.48 21.81 11.15
CA ARG A 348 10.70 21.37 12.54
C ARG A 348 11.27 19.97 12.57
N ILE A 349 11.99 19.63 13.64
CA ILE A 349 12.58 18.30 13.85
C ILE A 349 11.98 17.68 15.12
N PRO A 350 10.84 16.98 14.99
CA PRO A 350 10.27 16.23 16.10
C PRO A 350 11.16 15.09 16.60
N ALA A 351 11.94 14.44 15.73
CA ALA A 351 12.76 13.29 16.09
C ALA A 351 14.12 13.29 15.40
N LEU A 352 15.14 12.93 16.18
CA LEU A 352 16.51 12.65 15.78
C LEU A 352 16.97 11.48 16.64
N GLY A 353 17.38 10.36 16.04
CA GLY A 353 17.73 9.16 16.79
C GLY A 353 19.22 9.07 17.13
N GLU A 354 20.10 9.31 16.17
CA GLU A 354 21.55 9.12 16.35
C GLU A 354 22.33 10.16 15.54
N VAL A 355 23.59 10.40 15.94
CA VAL A 355 24.55 11.19 15.17
C VAL A 355 25.80 10.36 14.91
N ASP A 356 26.12 10.14 13.64
CA ASP A 356 27.29 9.39 13.18
C ASP A 356 28.20 10.31 12.36
N GLY A 357 29.18 10.93 13.04
CA GLY A 357 30.05 11.92 12.43
C GLY A 357 29.27 13.12 11.87
N ASP A 358 29.35 13.31 10.55
CA ASP A 358 28.65 14.40 9.85
C ASP A 358 27.21 14.05 9.41
N VAL A 359 26.73 12.85 9.75
CA VAL A 359 25.43 12.33 9.32
C VAL A 359 24.48 12.22 10.52
N LEU A 360 23.30 12.80 10.38
CA LEU A 360 22.20 12.65 11.33
C LEU A 360 21.38 11.43 10.96
N LYS A 361 21.19 10.50 11.88
CA LYS A 361 20.46 9.25 11.64
C LYS A 361 19.09 9.26 12.30
N MET A 362 18.17 8.51 11.69
CA MET A 362 16.81 8.31 12.19
C MET A 362 16.09 9.65 12.42
N VAL A 363 15.95 10.43 11.35
CA VAL A 363 15.48 11.81 11.40
C VAL A 363 14.05 11.90 10.87
N GLN A 364 13.19 12.61 11.62
CA GLN A 364 11.91 13.07 11.13
C GLN A 364 11.90 14.60 11.03
N VAL A 365 11.57 15.12 9.85
CA VAL A 365 11.44 16.56 9.59
C VAL A 365 10.04 16.88 9.10
N GLN A 366 9.41 17.87 9.72
CA GLN A 366 8.06 18.31 9.39
C GLN A 366 8.10 19.68 8.71
N ARG A 367 7.40 19.83 7.59
CA ARG A 367 7.27 21.11 6.88
C ARG A 367 5.91 21.74 7.14
N TYR A 368 5.93 22.98 7.61
CA TYR A 368 4.76 23.82 7.82
C TYR A 368 4.66 24.90 6.74
N ASP A 369 3.43 25.25 6.34
CA ASP A 369 3.19 26.43 5.51
C ASP A 369 3.30 27.74 6.32
N ALA A 370 3.13 28.88 5.66
CA ALA A 370 3.17 30.18 6.33
C ALA A 370 2.00 30.40 7.32
N ALA A 371 0.90 29.67 7.16
CA ALA A 371 -0.26 29.68 8.06
C ALA A 371 -0.08 28.76 9.28
N GLY A 372 0.93 27.90 9.28
CA GLY A 372 1.23 26.94 10.35
C GLY A 372 0.56 25.58 10.16
N HIS A 373 0.05 25.26 8.98
CA HIS A 373 -0.45 23.91 8.68
C HIS A 373 0.68 22.97 8.30
N LEU A 374 0.64 21.75 8.81
CA LEU A 374 1.55 20.68 8.41
C LEU A 374 1.24 20.26 6.97
N THR A 375 2.23 20.41 6.09
CA THR A 375 2.10 20.08 4.66
C THR A 375 2.79 18.79 4.28
N ARG A 376 3.93 18.48 4.92
CA ARG A 376 4.75 17.31 4.63
C ARG A 376 5.43 16.79 5.89
N ILE A 377 5.60 15.48 5.97
CA ILE A 377 6.50 14.81 6.91
C ILE A 377 7.55 14.08 6.07
N LEU A 378 8.81 14.24 6.44
CA LEU A 378 9.95 13.57 5.85
C LEU A 378 10.52 12.64 6.92
N ASP A 379 10.41 11.34 6.70
CA ASP A 379 11.05 10.32 7.55
C ASP A 379 12.26 9.80 6.78
N ALA A 380 13.44 9.81 7.39
CA ALA A 380 14.66 9.37 6.74
C ALA A 380 15.59 8.68 7.73
N ASP A 381 16.28 7.64 7.26
CA ASP A 381 17.28 6.96 8.06
C ASP A 381 18.56 7.78 8.20
N SER A 382 18.87 8.61 7.20
CA SER A 382 20.05 9.48 7.21
C SER A 382 19.75 10.84 6.62
N LEU A 383 20.35 11.87 7.21
CA LEU A 383 20.29 13.26 6.79
C LEU A 383 21.70 13.85 6.81
N GLU A 384 22.13 14.34 5.65
CA GLU A 384 23.33 15.16 5.50
C GLU A 384 22.94 16.62 5.35
N LEU A 385 23.60 17.49 6.12
CA LEU A 385 23.46 18.94 6.00
C LEU A 385 24.66 19.49 5.24
N ARG A 386 24.39 20.14 4.11
CA ARG A 386 25.44 20.64 3.22
C ARG A 386 25.38 22.15 3.09
N LEU A 387 26.46 22.82 3.47
CA LEU A 387 26.58 24.27 3.40
C LEU A 387 27.15 24.67 2.04
N HIS A 388 26.40 25.46 1.28
CA HIS A 388 26.85 25.99 0.00
C HIS A 388 27.41 27.42 0.16
N PRO A 389 28.47 27.80 -0.58
CA PRO A 389 29.11 29.11 -0.46
C PRO A 389 28.19 30.27 -0.91
N ASN A 390 27.12 29.97 -1.62
CA ASN A 390 26.11 30.93 -2.07
C ASN A 390 25.12 31.35 -0.94
N GLY A 391 25.25 30.79 0.27
CA GLY A 391 24.36 31.05 1.39
C GLY A 391 23.15 30.12 1.48
N ASP A 392 23.10 29.06 0.67
CA ASP A 392 22.06 28.05 0.76
C ASP A 392 22.52 26.86 1.62
N VAL A 393 21.58 26.25 2.33
CA VAL A 393 21.81 25.00 3.05
C VAL A 393 20.96 23.91 2.41
N GLU A 394 21.59 22.83 1.99
CA GLU A 394 20.94 21.65 1.44
C GLU A 394 20.78 20.59 2.53
N MET A 395 19.53 20.20 2.79
CA MET A 395 19.20 19.02 3.58
C MET A 395 19.02 17.86 2.61
N LEU A 396 20.00 16.94 2.57
CA LEU A 396 19.95 15.73 1.77
C LEU A 396 19.50 14.57 2.65
N PHE A 397 18.25 14.17 2.47
CA PHE A 397 17.67 13.00 3.09
C PHE A 397 17.99 11.77 2.24
N LEU A 398 18.46 10.71 2.89
CA LEU A 398 18.78 9.43 2.30
C LEU A 398 17.86 8.38 2.92
N GLU A 399 17.42 7.41 2.11
CA GLU A 399 16.78 6.18 2.58
C GLU A 399 15.57 6.46 3.47
N GLY A 400 14.47 6.86 2.85
CA GLY A 400 13.30 7.33 3.59
C GLY A 400 12.06 7.53 2.75
N ALA A 401 11.04 8.10 3.39
CA ALA A 401 9.73 8.34 2.80
C ALA A 401 9.21 9.75 3.08
N ILE A 402 8.41 10.25 2.15
CA ILE A 402 7.65 11.48 2.28
C ILE A 402 6.18 11.16 2.49
N PHE A 403 5.59 11.78 3.51
CA PHE A 403 4.16 11.79 3.73
C PHE A 403 3.60 13.15 3.31
N GLU A 404 2.81 13.17 2.24
CA GLU A 404 2.18 14.39 1.71
C GLU A 404 0.76 14.10 1.24
N GLY A 405 -0.20 14.94 1.66
CA GLY A 405 -1.60 14.81 1.23
C GLY A 405 -2.28 13.50 1.68
N GLY A 406 -1.82 12.90 2.78
CA GLY A 406 -2.34 11.62 3.27
C GLY A 406 -1.73 10.39 2.59
N VAL A 407 -0.75 10.56 1.70
CA VAL A 407 -0.10 9.47 0.96
C VAL A 407 1.37 9.39 1.36
N ARG A 408 1.80 8.20 1.79
CA ARG A 408 3.21 7.86 2.02
C ARG A 408 3.84 7.40 0.72
N ARG A 409 5.02 7.94 0.38
CA ARG A 409 5.80 7.55 -0.80
C ARG A 409 7.28 7.46 -0.43
N PRO A 410 8.00 6.40 -0.83
CA PRO A 410 9.45 6.36 -0.67
C PRO A 410 10.10 7.46 -1.50
N PHE A 411 11.31 7.87 -1.11
CA PHE A 411 12.10 8.82 -1.89
C PHE A 411 12.44 8.23 -3.26
N PHE A 412 12.44 9.10 -4.28
CA PHE A 412 12.89 8.68 -5.60
C PHE A 412 14.41 8.50 -5.57
N ASP A 413 14.90 7.34 -6.03
CA ASP A 413 16.34 7.00 -5.98
C ASP A 413 16.92 7.03 -4.55
N ASP A 414 16.08 6.72 -3.55
CA ASP A 414 16.41 6.74 -2.11
C ASP A 414 16.94 8.08 -1.61
N ARG A 415 16.64 9.18 -2.33
CA ARG A 415 17.20 10.49 -2.04
C ARG A 415 16.15 11.58 -2.15
N PHE A 416 16.16 12.50 -1.19
CA PHE A 416 15.30 13.67 -1.23
C PHE A 416 16.07 14.91 -0.81
N ARG A 417 15.95 15.99 -1.57
CA ARG A 417 16.72 17.22 -1.36
C ARG A 417 15.79 18.36 -1.00
N VAL A 418 16.11 19.06 0.07
CA VAL A 418 15.44 20.29 0.46
C VAL A 418 16.47 21.41 0.54
N TYR A 419 16.23 22.48 -0.22
CA TYR A 419 17.07 23.68 -0.19
C TYR A 419 16.45 24.72 0.73
N LEU A 420 17.27 25.19 1.68
CA LEU A 420 16.98 26.29 2.58
C LEU A 420 17.74 27.52 2.08
N PRO A 421 17.11 28.42 1.32
CA PRO A 421 17.83 29.53 0.71
C PRO A 421 18.21 30.60 1.74
N ARG A 422 19.26 31.40 1.50
CA ARG A 422 19.59 32.59 2.32
C ARG A 422 19.65 32.30 3.83
N GLN A 423 20.50 31.39 4.23
CA GLN A 423 20.77 31.06 5.63
C GLN A 423 21.99 31.83 6.15
N PRO A 424 22.01 32.21 7.43
CA PRO A 424 23.18 32.81 8.05
C PRO A 424 24.26 31.75 8.29
N LEU A 425 25.14 31.52 7.31
CA LEU A 425 26.14 30.44 7.38
C LEU A 425 27.06 30.50 8.60
N ASP A 426 27.32 31.69 9.15
CA ASP A 426 28.14 31.84 10.34
C ASP A 426 27.45 31.24 11.58
N ASP A 427 26.11 31.34 11.68
CA ASP A 427 25.34 30.72 12.76
C ASP A 427 25.33 29.19 12.61
N TRP A 428 25.23 28.68 11.37
CA TRP A 428 25.34 27.25 11.09
C TRP A 428 26.70 26.69 11.49
N ARG A 429 27.80 27.38 11.15
CA ARG A 429 29.16 26.98 11.53
C ARG A 429 29.44 27.09 13.03
N ALA A 430 28.75 27.99 13.72
CA ALA A 430 28.90 28.17 15.16
C ALA A 430 28.05 27.19 15.99
N SER A 431 27.06 26.53 15.36
CA SER A 431 26.17 25.56 16.01
C SER A 431 26.87 24.24 16.32
N CYS A 432 26.26 23.40 17.18
CA CYS A 432 26.74 22.03 17.38
C CYS A 432 26.25 21.04 16.31
N VAL A 433 25.56 21.53 15.27
CA VAL A 433 24.97 20.67 14.24
C VAL A 433 26.04 20.21 13.24
N PRO A 434 26.21 18.89 13.02
CA PRO A 434 27.13 18.37 12.02
C PRO A 434 26.76 18.83 10.61
N CYS A 435 27.73 19.38 9.87
CA CYS A 435 27.53 19.95 8.55
C CYS A 435 28.74 19.69 7.64
N VAL A 436 28.49 19.44 6.35
CA VAL A 436 29.52 19.28 5.31
C VAL A 436 29.63 20.57 4.48
N GLU A 437 30.83 21.13 4.35
CA GLU A 437 31.07 22.25 3.44
C GLU A 437 31.27 21.75 2.01
N ILE A 438 30.46 22.26 1.06
CA ILE A 438 30.67 22.03 -0.36
C ILE A 438 31.53 23.18 -0.93
N GLN A 439 32.59 22.82 -1.66
CA GLN A 439 33.51 23.78 -2.30
C GLN A 439 33.00 24.32 -3.63
#